data_AF-A0A535Q3D2-F1
#
_entry.id   AF-A0A535Q3D2-F1
#
_cell.length_a   1.000
_cell.length_b   1.000
_cell.length_c   1.000
_cell.angle_alpha   90.00
_cell.angle_beta   90.00
_cell.angle_gamma   90.00
#
_symmetry.space_group_name_H-M   'P 1'
#
loop_
_entity.id
_entity.type
_entity.pdbx_description
1 polymer ?
#
loop_
_entity_poly.entity_id
_entity_poly.type
_entity_poly.pdbx_seq_one_letter_code
_entity_poly.pdbx_strand_id
1 'polypeptide(L)' 'MLAAPVAPRDTAEWLASQVDELICTETPEPFYAVGNFFEEWPQVTDDEVRSLLLAGNTL' A
#
# COMPACT_ATOMS: atom_id res chain seq x y z
N MET A 1 4.18 11.30 -6.78
CA MET A 1 4.59 10.65 -5.52
C MET A 1 3.77 9.38 -5.32
N LEU A 2 4.45 8.25 -5.09
CA LEU A 2 3.84 6.99 -4.67
C LEU A 2 4.27 6.69 -3.24
N ALA A 3 3.34 6.26 -2.39
CA ALA A 3 3.63 5.85 -1.03
C ALA A 3 3.02 4.48 -0.74
N ALA A 4 3.81 3.59 -0.12
CA ALA A 4 3.36 2.28 0.33
C ALA A 4 4.09 1.89 1.63
N PRO A 5 3.42 1.23 2.59
CA PRO A 5 4.07 0.84 3.84
C PRO A 5 5.15 -0.23 3.62
N VAL A 6 4.89 -1.19 2.72
CA VAL A 6 5.79 -2.32 2.47
C VAL A 6 5.73 -2.73 1.00
N ALA A 7 6.87 -3.14 0.43
CA ALA A 7 6.95 -3.71 -0.92
C ALA A 7 8.13 -4.69 -1.04
N PRO A 8 8.08 -5.68 -1.96
CA PRO A 8 9.26 -6.42 -2.37
C PRO A 8 10.35 -5.48 -2.89
N ARG A 9 11.63 -5.84 -2.68
CA ARG A 9 12.77 -4.99 -3.08
C ARG A 9 12.79 -4.71 -4.59
N ASP A 10 12.64 -5.74 -5.40
CA ASP A 10 12.63 -5.63 -6.86
C ASP A 10 11.47 -4.75 -7.38
N THR A 11 10.30 -4.87 -6.75
CA THR A 11 9.10 -4.09 -7.07
C THR A 11 9.28 -2.63 -6.67
N ALA A 12 9.87 -2.36 -5.50
CA ALA A 12 10.16 -0.99 -5.07
C ALA A 12 11.19 -0.32 -5.99
N GLU A 13 12.25 -1.02 -6.38
CA GLU A 13 13.26 -0.53 -7.33
C GLU A 13 12.64 -0.24 -8.71
N TRP A 14 11.77 -1.14 -9.19
CA TRP A 14 11.03 -0.91 -10.43
C TRP A 14 10.12 0.32 -10.32
N LEU A 15 9.29 0.42 -9.27
CA LEU A 15 8.38 1.55 -9.06
C LEU A 15 9.13 2.88 -8.94
N ALA A 16 10.27 2.91 -8.25
CA ALA A 16 11.10 4.11 -8.11
C ALA A 16 11.56 4.66 -9.47
N SER A 17 11.68 3.81 -10.50
CA SER A 17 12.00 4.26 -11.87
C SER A 17 10.80 4.86 -12.63
N GLN A 18 9.57 4.65 -12.14
CA GLN A 18 8.33 5.04 -12.82
C GLN A 18 7.68 6.30 -12.24
N VAL A 19 8.11 6.75 -11.06
CA VAL A 19 7.54 7.91 -10.37
C VAL A 19 8.61 8.91 -9.97
N ASP A 20 8.24 10.18 -9.85
CA ASP A 20 9.18 11.22 -9.40
C ASP A 20 9.69 10.99 -7.97
N GLU A 21 8.87 10.38 -7.12
CA GLU A 21 9.17 10.13 -5.71
C GLU A 21 8.45 8.87 -5.22
N LEU A 22 9.22 7.94 -4.64
CA LEU A 22 8.74 6.75 -3.95
C LEU A 22 9.06 6.85 -2.46
N ILE A 23 8.03 6.71 -1.62
CA ILE A 23 8.15 6.57 -0.17
C ILE A 23 7.71 5.16 0.21
N CYS A 24 8.66 4.28 0.52
CA CYS A 24 8.38 2.93 1.02
C CYS A 24 9.05 2.72 2.38
N THR A 25 8.25 2.45 3.42
CA THR A 25 8.77 2.35 4.79
C THR A 25 9.65 1.12 4.96
N GLU A 26 9.24 -0.02 4.41
CA GLU A 26 9.97 -1.29 4.54
C GLU A 26 10.07 -2.06 3.21
N THR A 27 11.23 -2.65 2.94
CA THR A 27 11.46 -3.57 1.80
C THR A 27 12.07 -4.90 2.26
N PRO A 28 11.29 -5.72 2.99
CA PRO A 28 11.78 -6.92 3.66
C PRO A 28 12.12 -8.05 2.69
N GLU A 29 13.06 -8.91 3.10
CA GLU A 29 13.50 -10.10 2.37
C GLU A 29 13.64 -11.26 3.37
N PRO A 30 12.89 -12.37 3.22
CA PRO A 30 11.95 -12.68 2.14
C PRO A 30 10.60 -11.96 2.23
N PHE A 31 10.02 -11.62 1.07
CA PHE A 31 8.67 -11.04 0.96
C PHE A 31 7.67 -12.11 0.50
N TYR A 32 6.95 -12.73 1.44
CA TYR A 32 5.97 -13.78 1.10
C TYR A 32 4.57 -13.23 0.79
N ALA A 33 4.04 -12.36 1.64
CA ALA A 33 2.70 -11.80 1.50
C ALA A 33 2.60 -10.47 2.24
N VAL A 34 1.76 -9.55 1.74
CA VAL A 34 1.54 -8.23 2.36
C VAL A 34 0.99 -8.36 3.79
N GLY A 35 0.08 -9.30 4.04
CA GLY A 35 -0.55 -9.49 5.34
C GLY A 35 0.42 -9.89 6.47
N ASN A 36 1.63 -10.37 6.15
CA ASN A 36 2.62 -10.71 7.18
C ASN A 36 3.17 -9.48 7.92
N PHE A 37 2.95 -8.28 7.40
CA PHE A 37 3.46 -7.02 7.93
C PHE A 37 2.41 -6.23 8.72
N PHE A 38 1.22 -6.81 8.92
CA PHE A 38 0.14 -6.20 9.69
C PHE A 38 -0.31 -7.15 10.79
N GLU A 39 -0.48 -6.63 12.01
CA GLU A 39 -1.02 -7.40 13.13
C GLU A 39 -2.47 -7.84 12.86
N GLU A 40 -3.25 -6.96 12.24
CA GLU A 40 -4.60 -7.23 11.77
C GLU A 40 -4.69 -6.97 10.26
N TRP A 41 -5.18 -7.97 9.52
CA TRP A 41 -5.40 -7.88 8.07
C TRP A 41 -6.83 -8.28 7.68
N PRO A 42 -7.85 -7.55 8.17
CA PRO A 42 -9.24 -7.84 7.83
C PRO A 42 -9.53 -7.54 6.36
N GLN A 43 -10.49 -8.25 5.79
CA GLN A 43 -11.03 -7.91 4.48
C GLN A 43 -11.82 -6.61 4.58
N VAL A 44 -11.54 -5.66 3.69
CA VAL A 44 -12.34 -4.44 3.51
C VAL A 44 -13.49 -4.75 2.54
N THR A 45 -14.71 -4.45 2.94
CA THR A 45 -15.93 -4.69 2.13
C THR A 45 -16.20 -3.56 1.15
N ASP A 46 -16.96 -3.85 0.09
CA ASP A 46 -17.39 -2.84 -0.90
C ASP A 46 -18.20 -1.70 -0.26
N ASP A 47 -18.99 -2.00 0.78
CA ASP A 47 -19.80 -1.00 1.49
C ASP A 47 -18.92 -0.04 2.33
N GLU A 48 -17.85 -0.55 2.94
CA GLU A 48 -16.85 0.28 3.64
C GLU A 48 -16.12 1.19 2.66
N VAL A 49 -15.67 0.63 1.52
CA VAL A 49 -15.03 1.43 0.46
C VAL A 49 -15.96 2.55 -0.02
N ARG A 50 -17.23 2.22 -0.31
CA ARG A 50 -18.23 3.21 -0.75
C ARG A 50 -18.44 4.31 0.30
N SER A 51 -18.53 3.93 1.57
CA SER A 51 -18.71 4.88 2.68
C SER A 51 -17.53 5.85 2.78
N LEU A 52 -16.29 5.35 2.68
CA LEU A 52 -15.08 6.17 2.72
C LEU A 52 -14.97 7.12 1.53
N LEU A 53 -15.29 6.65 0.32
CA LEU A 53 -15.28 7.48 -0.89
C LEU A 53 -16.29 8.63 -0.78
N LEU A 54 -17.51 8.38 -0.30
CA LEU A 54 -18.51 9.43 -0.10
C LEU A 54 -18.08 10.45 0.96
N ALA A 55 -17.48 9.99 2.06
CA ALA A 55 -16.96 10.87 3.10
C ALA A 55 -15.84 11.78 2.56
N GLY A 56 -14.91 11.23 1.77
CA GLY A 56 -13.79 11.98 1.18
C GLY A 56 -14.19 12.94 0.06
N ASN A 57 -15.32 12.71 -0.60
CA ASN A 57 -15.84 13.57 -1.68
C ASN A 57 -16.63 14.79 -1.20
N THR A 58 -16.78 14.99 0.12
CA THR A 58 -17.54 16.11 0.71
C THR A 58 -16.65 17.32 1.03
N LEU A 59 -15.68 17.62 0.16
CA LEU A 59 -14.87 18.85 0.20
C LEU A 59 -15.32 19.85 -0.85
#